data_AF-A0A9E3PEY4-F1
#
_entry.id   AF-A0A9E3PEY4-F1
#
_cell.length_a   1.000
_cell.length_b   1.000
_cell.length_c   1.000
_cell.angle_alpha   90.00
_cell.angle_beta   90.00
_cell.angle_gamma   90.00
#
_symmetry.space_group_name_H-M   'P 1'
#
loop_
_entity.id
_entity.type
_entity.pdbx_description
1 polymer ?
#
loop_
_entity_poly.entity_id
_entity_poly.type
_entity_poly.pdbx_seq_one_letter_code
_entity_poly.pdbx_strand_id
1 'polypeptide(L)' 'MPERSVRRALSVAALSTEAKEAARKAGVAGNQTVLLEAAKAVTPELQVAAIRRGTEERLAAAPPMGLEVERPQRFIL' A
#
# COMPACT_ATOMS: atom_id res chain seq x y z
N MET A 1 20.68 -7.13 -11.39
CA MET A 1 19.54 -6.90 -10.48
C MET A 1 19.77 -7.68 -9.19
N PRO A 2 19.64 -7.07 -8.01
CA PRO A 2 19.75 -7.78 -6.73
C PRO A 2 18.66 -8.86 -6.61
N GLU A 3 18.99 -10.02 -6.03
CA GLU A 3 18.06 -11.16 -5.92
C GLU A 3 16.72 -10.80 -5.25
N ARG A 4 16.74 -9.99 -4.20
CA ARG A 4 15.53 -9.51 -3.51
C ARG A 4 14.61 -8.70 -4.43
N SER A 5 15.16 -7.91 -5.34
CA SER A 5 14.37 -7.12 -6.29
C SER A 5 13.67 -8.02 -7.31
N VAL A 6 14.34 -9.09 -7.75
CA VAL A 6 13.76 -10.10 -8.66
C VAL A 6 12.61 -10.84 -7.98
N ARG A 7 12.81 -11.33 -6.74
CA ARG A 7 11.74 -12.03 -5.99
C ARG A 7 10.49 -11.15 -5.81
N ARG A 8 10.67 -9.88 -5.45
CA ARG A 8 9.56 -8.93 -5.29
C ARG A 8 8.82 -8.70 -6.61
N ALA A 9 9.54 -8.51 -7.71
CA ALA A 9 8.93 -8.33 -9.02
C ALA A 9 8.11 -9.56 -9.44
N LEU A 10 8.63 -10.77 -9.18
CA LEU A 10 7.91 -12.02 -9.45
C LEU A 10 6.65 -12.16 -8.60
N SER A 11 6.70 -11.83 -7.30
CA SER A 11 5.51 -11.86 -6.43
C SER A 11 4.41 -10.90 -6.92
N VAL A 12 4.78 -9.68 -7.33
CA VAL A 12 3.82 -8.72 -7.88
C VAL A 12 3.29 -9.17 -9.25
N ALA A 13 4.16 -9.78 -10.08
CA ALA A 13 3.77 -10.32 -11.38
C ALA A 13 2.77 -11.49 -11.25
N ALA A 14 2.88 -12.28 -10.18
CA ALA A 14 2.00 -13.42 -9.87
C ALA A 14 0.59 -13.03 -9.42
N LEU A 15 0.31 -11.75 -9.16
CA LEU A 15 -1.04 -11.28 -8.87
C LEU A 15 -2.00 -11.56 -10.05
N SER A 16 -3.23 -11.92 -9.72
CA SER A 16 -4.30 -12.12 -10.70
C SER A 16 -4.58 -10.83 -11.46
N THR A 17 -5.20 -10.97 -12.63
CA THR A 17 -5.64 -9.82 -13.42
C THR A 17 -6.66 -8.97 -12.65
N GLU A 18 -7.60 -9.58 -11.92
CA GLU A 18 -8.57 -8.82 -11.11
C GLU A 18 -7.89 -8.06 -9.98
N ALA A 19 -6.89 -8.67 -9.31
CA ALA A 19 -6.12 -8.00 -8.26
C ALA A 19 -5.37 -6.78 -8.82
N LYS A 20 -4.73 -6.92 -9.99
CA LYS A 20 -4.04 -5.80 -10.66
C LYS A 20 -5.00 -4.68 -11.06
N GLU A 21 -6.22 -5.01 -11.50
CA GLU A 21 -7.25 -4.01 -11.77
C GLU A 21 -7.77 -3.35 -10.49
N ALA A 22 -7.99 -4.10 -9.43
CA ALA A 22 -8.39 -3.57 -8.13
C ALA A 22 -7.34 -2.60 -7.59
N ALA A 23 -6.05 -2.94 -7.68
CA ALA A 23 -4.96 -2.04 -7.29
C ALA A 23 -4.95 -0.74 -8.12
N ARG A 24 -5.23 -0.82 -9.42
CA ARG A 24 -5.32 0.36 -10.29
C ARG A 24 -6.53 1.24 -9.92
N LYS A 25 -7.71 0.64 -9.76
CA LYS A 25 -8.94 1.34 -9.35
C LYS A 25 -8.81 2.00 -7.98
N ALA A 26 -8.09 1.36 -7.06
CA ALA A 26 -7.82 1.87 -5.72
C ALA A 26 -6.63 2.86 -5.66
N GLY A 27 -5.94 3.12 -6.78
CA GLY A 27 -4.78 4.03 -6.81
C GLY A 27 -3.53 3.50 -6.09
N VAL A 28 -3.48 2.22 -5.75
CA VAL A 28 -2.38 1.57 -5.00
C VAL A 28 -1.46 0.73 -5.88
N ALA A 29 -1.58 0.83 -7.21
CA ALA A 29 -0.73 0.09 -8.15
C ALA A 29 0.78 0.41 -8.04
N GLY A 30 1.16 1.53 -7.42
CA GLY A 30 2.55 1.85 -7.08
C GLY A 30 2.95 1.49 -5.64
N ASN A 31 2.00 1.04 -4.81
CA ASN A 31 2.23 0.76 -3.39
C ASN A 31 2.75 -0.67 -3.22
N GLN A 32 4.07 -0.80 -3.24
CA GLN A 32 4.74 -2.10 -3.20
C GLN A 32 4.41 -2.92 -1.95
N THR A 33 4.16 -2.27 -0.80
CA THR A 33 3.76 -2.96 0.43
C THR A 33 2.40 -3.65 0.27
N VAL A 34 1.39 -2.92 -0.22
CA VAL A 34 0.03 -3.47 -0.42
C VAL A 34 0.05 -4.59 -1.46
N LEU A 35 0.82 -4.43 -2.54
CA LEU A 35 0.93 -5.46 -3.58
C LEU A 35 1.63 -6.73 -3.09
N LEU A 36 2.64 -6.61 -2.24
CA LEU A 36 3.34 -7.76 -1.66
C LEU A 36 2.50 -8.48 -0.60
N GLU A 37 1.70 -7.76 0.20
CA GLU A 37 0.74 -8.38 1.10
C GLU A 37 -0.36 -9.12 0.33
N ALA A 38 -0.89 -8.52 -0.73
CA ALA A 38 -1.85 -9.18 -1.60
C ALA A 38 -1.27 -10.44 -2.25
N ALA A 39 -0.01 -10.41 -2.70
CA ALA A 39 0.65 -11.56 -3.32
C ALA A 39 0.85 -12.77 -2.39
N LYS A 40 0.68 -12.61 -1.06
CA LYS A 40 0.68 -13.75 -0.12
C LYS A 40 -0.63 -14.55 -0.17
N ALA A 41 -1.71 -13.98 -0.69
CA ALA A 41 -2.99 -14.65 -0.81
C ALA A 41 -2.98 -15.64 -1.99
N VAL A 42 -3.53 -16.84 -1.73
CA VAL A 42 -3.48 -17.98 -2.65
C VAL A 42 -4.48 -17.85 -3.80
N THR A 43 -5.63 -17.21 -3.58
CA THR A 43 -6.70 -17.09 -4.59
C THR A 43 -6.89 -15.65 -5.09
N PRO A 44 -7.37 -15.46 -6.33
CA PRO A 44 -7.65 -14.13 -6.87
C PRO A 44 -8.58 -13.28 -6.00
N GLU A 45 -9.63 -13.87 -5.43
CA GLU A 45 -10.61 -13.18 -4.60
C GLU A 45 -9.96 -12.67 -3.30
N LEU A 46 -9.10 -13.49 -2.69
CA LEU A 46 -8.36 -13.11 -1.49
C LEU A 46 -7.31 -12.02 -1.79
N GLN A 47 -6.69 -12.06 -2.98
CA GLN A 47 -5.78 -10.99 -3.42
C GLN A 47 -6.51 -9.65 -3.58
N VAL A 48 -7.71 -9.66 -4.19
CA VAL A 48 -8.55 -8.45 -4.32
C VAL A 48 -8.98 -7.93 -2.94
N ALA A 49 -9.39 -8.82 -2.03
CA ALA A 49 -9.77 -8.45 -0.67
C ALA A 49 -8.60 -7.83 0.11
N ALA A 50 -7.39 -8.40 -0.02
CA ALA A 50 -6.18 -7.86 0.59
C ALA A 50 -5.82 -6.46 0.06
N ILE A 51 -6.01 -6.20 -1.24
CA ILE A 51 -5.81 -4.87 -1.82
C ILE A 51 -6.79 -3.86 -1.25
N ARG A 52 -8.08 -4.22 -1.14
CA ARG A 52 -9.10 -3.33 -0.56
C ARG A 52 -8.78 -2.99 0.88
N ARG A 53 -8.51 -4.03 1.69
CA ARG A 53 -8.14 -3.88 3.10
C ARG A 53 -6.88 -3.02 3.29
N GLY A 54 -5.82 -3.28 2.53
CA GLY A 54 -4.59 -2.49 2.60
C GLY A 54 -4.77 -1.03 2.17
N THR A 55 -5.77 -0.74 1.33
CA THR A 55 -6.14 0.63 0.95
C THR A 55 -6.88 1.34 2.09
N GLU A 56 -7.85 0.65 2.71
CA GLU A 56 -8.62 1.17 3.86
C GLU A 56 -7.73 1.43 5.08
N GLU A 57 -6.84 0.49 5.42
CA GLU A 57 -5.89 0.66 6.53
C GLU A 57 -4.93 1.84 6.28
N ARG A 58 -4.52 2.08 5.03
CA ARG A 58 -3.70 3.25 4.68
C ARG A 58 -4.47 4.56 4.78
N LEU A 59 -5.73 4.58 4.36
CA LEU A 59 -6.62 5.74 4.52
C LEU A 59 -6.83 6.07 6.00
N ALA A 60 -6.99 5.05 6.85
CA ALA A 60 -7.14 5.21 8.29
C ALA A 60 -5.84 5.63 8.99
N ALA A 61 -4.68 5.17 8.50
CA ALA A 61 -3.36 5.52 9.04
C ALA A 61 -2.77 6.82 8.49
N ALA A 62 -3.38 7.43 7.47
CA ALA A 62 -2.98 8.75 7.00
C ALA A 62 -3.26 9.77 8.12
N PRO A 63 -2.25 10.51 8.63
CA PRO A 63 -2.51 11.57 9.58
C PRO A 63 -3.47 12.57 8.90
N PRO A 64 -4.45 13.14 9.64
CA PRO A 64 -5.32 14.15 9.07
C PRO A 64 -4.42 15.28 8.54
N MET A 65 -4.34 15.43 7.21
CA MET A 65 -3.74 16.61 6.61
C MET A 65 -4.59 17.80 7.03
N GLY A 66 -4.17 18.53 8.08
CA GLY A 66 -4.89 19.71 8.53
C GLY A 66 -4.77 20.11 9.99
N LEU A 67 -3.70 19.74 10.71
CA LEU A 67 -3.31 20.51 11.89
C LEU A 67 -1.83 20.83 11.79
N GLU A 68 -1.58 21.99 11.20
CA GLU A 68 -0.39 22.79 11.44
C GLU A 68 -0.23 22.90 12.95
N VAL A 69 0.63 22.05 13.53
CA VAL A 69 1.02 22.18 14.93
C VAL A 69 1.91 23.41 14.98
N GLU A 70 1.30 24.57 15.24
CA GLU A 70 2.03 25.77 15.65
C GLU A 70 3.01 25.35 16.74
N ARG A 71 4.29 25.33 16.40
CA ARG A 71 5.34 25.17 17.40
C ARG A 71 5.30 26.45 18.23
N PRO A 72 4.99 26.41 19.54
CA PRO A 72 5.18 27.60 20.35
C PRO A 72 6.68 27.90 20.31
N GLN A 73 7.05 28.99 19.64
CA GLN A 73 8.40 29.52 19.72
C GLN A 73 8.66 29.79 21.19
N ARG A 74 9.51 28.97 21.80
CA ARG A 74 9.95 29.13 23.17
C ARG A 74 10.82 30.37 23.20
N PHE A 75 10.20 31.54 23.40
CA PHE A 75 10.88 32.77 23.72
C PHE A 75 11.61 32.56 25.05
N ILE A 76 12.93 32.40 24.96
CA ILE A 76 13.83 32.51 26.10
C ILE A 76 14.10 34.01 26.23
N LEU A 77 13.52 34.63 27.27
CA LEU A 77 13.90 35.94 27.79
C LEU A 77 14.86 35.73 28.96
#